data_AF-A0A9X8VDA2-F1
#
_entry.id   AF-A0A9X8VDA2-F1
#
_cell.length_a   1.000
_cell.length_b   1.000
_cell.length_c   1.000
_cell.angle_alpha   90.00
_cell.angle_beta   90.00
_cell.angle_gamma   90.00
#
_symmetry.space_group_name_H-M   'P 1'
#
loop_
_entity.id
_entity.type
_entity.pdbx_description
1 polymer ?
#
loop_
_entity_poly.entity_id
_entity_poly.type
_entity_poly.pdbx_seq_one_letter_code
_entity_poly.pdbx_strand_id
1 'polypeptide(L)'
;WLFDGPEVVLSSLSHVQVGTWLAVAYLAFAATLFGYSVWGSLLGRYETWRVAPLTLLVPLVGLFAAWLLLDEALSPAQFGGALLVLAGMAVNTFGLPRRRAVAVR
;
A
#
# COMPACT_ATOMS: atom_id res chain seq x y z
N TRP A 1 -8.45 -25.41 7.78
CA TRP A 1 -8.59 -26.81 7.37
C TRP A 1 -7.60 -27.24 6.28
N LEU A 2 -7.26 -26.42 5.27
CA LEU A 2 -6.29 -26.81 4.23
C LEU A 2 -4.84 -26.32 4.47
N PHE A 3 -4.59 -25.40 5.42
CA PHE A 3 -3.25 -24.87 5.72
C PHE A 3 -2.96 -24.88 7.22
N ASP A 4 -3.86 -24.31 8.02
CA ASP A 4 -3.88 -24.45 9.48
C ASP A 4 -5.08 -25.32 9.89
N GLY A 5 -4.84 -26.32 10.74
CA GLY A 5 -5.89 -27.17 11.29
C GLY A 5 -6.78 -26.42 12.30
N PRO A 6 -8.03 -26.85 12.55
CA PRO A 6 -8.95 -26.15 13.46
C PRO A 6 -8.36 -26.01 14.88
N GLU A 7 -7.56 -26.97 15.32
CA GLU A 7 -6.78 -26.95 16.55
C GLU A 7 -5.77 -25.80 16.64
N VAL A 8 -5.11 -25.44 15.53
CA VAL A 8 -4.15 -24.31 15.48
C VAL A 8 -4.89 -22.98 15.61
N VAL A 9 -6.06 -22.86 14.98
CA VAL A 9 -6.90 -21.66 15.10
C VAL A 9 -7.46 -21.51 16.51
N LEU A 10 -7.98 -22.60 17.09
CA LEU A 10 -8.52 -22.60 18.46
C LEU A 10 -7.45 -22.26 19.50
N SER A 11 -6.25 -22.83 19.37
CA SER A 11 -5.13 -22.52 20.27
C SER A 11 -4.60 -21.10 20.11
N SER A 12 -4.60 -20.55 18.89
CA SER A 12 -4.23 -19.14 18.66
C SER A 12 -5.24 -18.17 19.28
N LEU A 13 -6.53 -18.53 19.29
CA LEU A 13 -7.59 -17.74 19.94
C LEU A 13 -7.55 -17.85 21.46
N SER A 14 -7.11 -18.98 22.03
CA SER A 14 -6.99 -19.15 23.48
C SER A 14 -5.73 -18.48 24.05
N HIS A 15 -4.70 -18.26 23.24
CA HIS A 15 -3.41 -17.69 23.65
C HIS A 15 -3.06 -16.41 22.89
N VAL A 16 -4.03 -15.50 22.73
CA VAL A 16 -3.78 -14.20 22.08
C VAL A 16 -2.84 -13.35 22.93
N GLN A 17 -1.72 -12.95 22.33
CA GLN A 17 -0.72 -12.11 22.98
C GLN A 17 -1.11 -10.63 22.91
N VAL A 18 -0.57 -9.82 23.83
CA VAL A 18 -0.77 -8.36 23.83
C VAL A 18 -0.34 -7.74 22.49
N GLY A 19 0.75 -8.23 21.89
CA GLY A 19 1.21 -7.77 20.59
C GLY A 19 0.17 -7.93 19.47
N THR A 20 -0.62 -9.01 19.50
CA THR A 20 -1.72 -9.23 18.55
C THR A 20 -2.81 -8.19 18.72
N TRP A 21 -3.20 -7.88 19.96
CA TRP A 21 -4.18 -6.83 20.23
C TRP A 21 -3.70 -5.45 19.78
N LEU A 22 -2.42 -5.13 20.01
CA LEU A 22 -1.81 -3.89 19.53
C LEU A 22 -1.78 -3.82 18.01
N ALA A 23 -1.45 -4.92 17.32
CA ALA A 23 -1.48 -4.98 15.86
C ALA A 23 -2.89 -4.74 15.32
N VAL A 24 -3.92 -5.38 15.92
CA VAL A 24 -5.33 -5.18 15.53
C VAL A 24 -5.75 -3.72 15.75
N ALA A 25 -5.43 -3.15 16.92
CA ALA A 25 -5.75 -1.76 17.22
C ALA A 25 -5.05 -0.79 16.24
N TYR A 26 -3.77 -1.02 15.94
CA TYR A 26 -3.03 -0.24 14.96
C TYR A 26 -3.68 -0.32 13.57
N LEU A 27 -4.02 -1.52 13.09
CA LEU A 27 -4.68 -1.69 11.80
C LEU A 27 -6.04 -0.97 11.74
N ALA A 28 -6.87 -1.13 12.78
CA ALA A 28 -8.22 -0.57 12.80
C ALA A 28 -8.20 0.96 12.90
N PHE A 29 -7.45 1.52 13.84
CA PHE A 29 -7.49 2.95 14.12
C PHE A 29 -6.48 3.75 13.27
N ALA A 30 -5.22 3.35 13.25
CA ALA A 30 -4.16 4.11 12.60
C ALA A 30 -4.11 3.84 11.09
N ALA A 31 -4.09 2.58 10.65
CA ALA A 31 -3.99 2.28 9.24
C ALA A 31 -5.33 2.56 8.51
N THR A 32 -6.44 2.08 9.06
CA THR A 32 -7.74 2.12 8.39
C THR A 32 -8.48 3.43 8.66
N LEU A 33 -8.90 3.67 9.90
CA LEU A 33 -9.76 4.83 10.21
C LEU A 33 -9.06 6.15 9.90
N PHE A 34 -7.83 6.35 10.37
CA PHE A 34 -7.08 7.56 10.09
C PHE A 34 -6.74 7.68 8.59
N GLY A 35 -6.30 6.61 7.95
CA GLY A 35 -6.01 6.59 6.50
C GLY A 35 -7.21 7.02 5.66
N TYR A 36 -8.38 6.40 5.87
CA TYR A 36 -9.61 6.75 5.17
C TYR A 36 -10.11 8.16 5.53
N SER A 37 -9.95 8.59 6.77
CA SER A 37 -10.36 9.95 7.18
C SER A 37 -9.54 11.02 6.48
N VAL A 38 -8.22 10.85 6.40
CA VAL A 38 -7.32 11.75 5.67
C VAL A 38 -7.65 11.73 4.18
N TRP A 39 -7.77 10.54 3.60
CA TRP A 39 -8.10 10.39 2.18
C TRP A 39 -9.45 11.03 1.82
N GLY A 40 -10.49 10.75 2.61
CA GLY A 40 -11.82 11.35 2.44
C GLY A 40 -11.79 12.87 2.58
N SER A 41 -11.02 13.40 3.55
CA SER A 41 -10.83 14.85 3.72
C SER A 41 -10.14 15.48 2.51
N LEU A 42 -9.12 14.81 1.95
CA LEU A 42 -8.41 15.28 0.76
C LEU A 42 -9.30 15.28 -0.48
N LEU A 43 -10.08 14.23 -0.70
CA LEU A 43 -11.04 14.17 -1.81
C LEU A 43 -12.16 15.21 -1.65
N GLY A 44 -12.55 15.55 -0.42
CA GLY A 44 -13.52 16.62 -0.17
C GLY A 44 -12.98 18.03 -0.40
N ARG A 45 -11.64 18.22 -0.41
CA ARG A 45 -10.98 19.54 -0.52
C ARG A 45 -10.24 19.76 -1.84
N TYR A 46 -9.84 18.69 -2.52
CA TYR A 46 -9.03 18.73 -3.74
C TYR A 46 -9.63 17.83 -4.82
N GLU A 47 -9.49 18.27 -6.07
CA GLU A 47 -9.85 17.49 -7.25
C GLU A 47 -9.10 16.14 -7.30
N THR A 48 -9.80 15.08 -7.70
CA THR A 48 -9.31 13.68 -7.67
C THR A 48 -7.93 13.48 -8.30
N TRP A 49 -7.63 14.19 -9.39
CA TRP A 49 -6.34 14.09 -10.10
C TRP A 49 -5.14 14.62 -9.30
N ARG A 50 -5.38 15.51 -8.33
CA ARG A 50 -4.31 16.02 -7.44
C ARG A 50 -3.98 15.03 -6.33
N VAL A 51 -4.94 14.21 -5.94
CA VAL A 51 -4.81 13.24 -4.84
C VAL A 51 -4.31 11.89 -5.35
N ALA A 52 -4.58 11.56 -6.62
CA ALA A 52 -4.15 10.31 -7.24
C ALA A 52 -2.64 9.97 -7.11
N PRO A 53 -1.70 10.93 -7.17
CA PRO A 53 -0.27 10.64 -6.98
C PRO A 53 0.10 10.19 -5.56
N LEU A 54 -0.73 10.46 -4.53
CA LEU A 54 -0.45 10.01 -3.17
C LEU A 54 -0.37 8.48 -3.07
N THR A 55 -1.15 7.75 -3.86
CA THR A 55 -1.08 6.29 -3.91
C THR A 55 0.26 5.78 -4.43
N LEU A 56 0.97 6.57 -5.24
CA LEU A 56 2.31 6.23 -5.72
C LEU A 56 3.35 6.24 -4.59
N LEU A 57 3.08 6.95 -3.49
CA LEU A 57 3.96 6.97 -2.32
C LEU A 57 3.86 5.70 -1.47
N VAL A 58 2.76 4.95 -1.56
CA VAL A 58 2.56 3.71 -0.78
C VAL A 58 3.73 2.72 -0.90
N PRO A 59 4.18 2.31 -2.10
CA PRO A 59 5.33 1.40 -2.23
C PRO A 59 6.63 2.00 -1.68
N LEU A 60 6.85 3.31 -1.83
CA LEU A 60 8.05 3.98 -1.31
C LEU A 60 8.08 3.97 0.21
N VAL A 61 6.93 4.28 0.84
CA VAL A 61 6.79 4.20 2.30
C VAL A 61 6.95 2.76 2.78
N GLY A 62 6.41 1.79 2.05
CA GLY A 62 6.59 0.37 2.37
C GLY A 62 8.05 -0.08 2.36
N LEU A 63 8.81 0.30 1.32
CA LEU A 63 10.24 0.00 1.22
C LEU A 63 11.05 0.71 2.30
N PHE A 64 10.72 1.97 2.59
CA PHE A 64 11.38 2.73 3.65
C PHE A 64 11.10 2.12 5.02
N ALA A 65 9.86 1.66 5.27
CA ALA A 65 9.49 0.98 6.50
C ALA A 65 10.20 -0.38 6.63
N ALA A 66 10.33 -1.15 5.54
CA ALA A 66 11.07 -2.41 5.55
C ALA A 66 12.56 -2.18 5.88
N TRP A 67 13.17 -1.17 5.25
CA TRP A 67 14.56 -0.82 5.56
C TRP A 67 14.74 -0.31 6.99
N LEU A 68 13.85 0.57 7.47
CA LEU A 68 14.02 1.22 8.77
C LEU A 68 13.56 0.38 9.97
N LEU A 69 12.43 -0.33 9.84
CA LEU A 69 11.81 -1.06 10.95
C LEU A 69 12.19 -2.53 10.97
N LEU A 70 12.46 -3.14 9.81
CA LEU A 70 12.85 -4.55 9.70
C LEU A 70 14.37 -4.72 9.45
N ASP A 71 15.11 -3.62 9.31
CA ASP A 71 16.56 -3.60 9.04
C ASP A 71 16.93 -4.37 7.75
N GLU A 72 15.99 -4.42 6.78
CA GLU A 72 16.19 -5.14 5.52
C GLU A 72 17.06 -4.34 4.55
N ALA A 73 18.21 -4.90 4.17
CA ALA A 73 19.02 -4.36 3.09
C ALA A 73 18.34 -4.60 1.73
N LEU A 74 17.81 -3.54 1.14
CA LEU A 74 17.18 -3.60 -0.18
C LEU A 74 18.20 -4.02 -1.24
N SER A 75 18.00 -5.21 -1.81
CA SER A 75 18.80 -5.68 -2.94
C SER A 75 18.57 -4.83 -4.19
N PRO A 76 19.54 -4.78 -5.12
CA PRO A 76 19.37 -4.09 -6.40
C PRO A 76 18.16 -4.58 -7.21
N ALA A 77 17.83 -5.87 -7.11
CA ALA A 77 16.67 -6.45 -7.78
C ALA A 77 15.34 -5.93 -7.20
N GLN A 78 15.22 -5.83 -5.87
CA GLN A 78 14.04 -5.24 -5.22
C GLN A 78 13.88 -3.77 -5.59
N PHE A 79 14.98 -3.02 -5.67
CA PHE A 79 14.95 -1.63 -6.12
C PHE A 79 14.50 -1.51 -7.59
N GLY A 80 14.98 -2.39 -8.47
CA GLY A 80 14.52 -2.47 -9.86
C GLY A 80 13.02 -2.79 -9.97
N GLY A 81 12.53 -3.75 -9.19
CA GLY A 81 11.11 -4.09 -9.10
C GLY A 81 10.25 -2.92 -8.58
N ALA A 82 10.72 -2.22 -7.55
CA ALA A 82 10.07 -1.04 -7.02
C ALA A 82 9.94 0.08 -8.06
N LEU A 83 11.01 0.37 -8.79
CA LEU A 83 11.00 1.34 -9.89
C LEU A 83 10.02 0.94 -11.00
N LEU A 84 9.96 -0.35 -11.34
CA LEU A 84 9.04 -0.85 -12.35
C LEU A 84 7.57 -0.68 -11.93
N VAL A 85 7.25 -0.97 -10.66
CA VAL A 85 5.91 -0.75 -10.10
C VAL A 85 5.56 0.74 -10.08
N LEU A 86 6.48 1.60 -9.63
CA LEU A 86 6.30 3.05 -9.63
C LEU A 86 6.06 3.60 -11.05
N ALA A 87 6.84 3.13 -12.03
CA ALA A 87 6.67 3.52 -13.43
C ALA A 87 5.30 3.06 -13.97
N GLY A 88 4.90 1.82 -13.71
CA GLY A 88 3.59 1.30 -14.12
C GLY A 88 2.43 2.09 -13.51
N MET A 89 2.51 2.39 -12.21
CA MET A 89 1.47 3.18 -11.54
C MET A 89 1.48 4.65 -12.00
N ALA A 90 2.63 5.26 -12.25
CA ALA A 90 2.70 6.62 -12.78
C ALA A 90 2.06 6.69 -14.17
N VAL A 91 2.33 5.71 -15.04
CA VAL A 91 1.68 5.58 -16.35
C VAL A 91 0.17 5.39 -16.21
N ASN A 92 -0.29 4.58 -15.25
CA ASN A 92 -1.72 4.38 -14.98
C ASN A 92 -2.41 5.66 -14.49
N THR A 93 -1.77 6.41 -13.60
CA THR A 93 -2.34 7.60 -12.95
C THR A 93 -2.35 8.83 -13.87
N PHE A 94 -1.26 9.08 -14.61
CA PHE A 94 -1.13 10.26 -15.47
C PHE A 94 -1.51 9.99 -16.94
N GLY A 95 -1.69 8.72 -17.30
CA GLY A 95 -1.90 8.29 -18.68
C GLY A 95 -0.61 8.32 -19.50
N LEU A 96 -0.52 7.48 -20.53
CA LEU A 96 0.50 7.65 -21.56
C LEU A 96 0.18 8.93 -22.34
N PRO A 97 1.17 9.77 -22.72
CA PRO A 97 0.96 10.85 -23.66
C PRO A 97 0.38 10.23 -24.93
N ARG A 98 -0.94 10.40 -25.11
CA ARG A 98 -1.70 9.83 -26.21
C ARG A 98 -1.07 10.39 -27.47
N ARG A 99 -0.26 9.58 -28.17
CA ARG A 99 0.13 9.88 -29.55
C ARG A 99 -1.18 10.01 -30.28
N ARG A 100 -1.59 11.25 -30.58
CA ARG A 100 -2.77 11.52 -31.40
C ARG A 100 -2.56 10.72 -32.67
N ALA A 101 -3.28 9.61 -32.80
CA ALA A 101 -3.40 8.95 -34.09
C ALA A 101 -4.00 10.01 -35.00
N VAL A 102 -3.16 10.52 -35.90
CA VAL A 102 -3.56 11.46 -36.93
C VAL A 102 -4.67 10.76 -37.69
N ALA A 103 -5.90 11.20 -37.49
CA ALA A 103 -7.02 10.80 -38.32
C ALA A 103 -6.70 11.33 -39.73
N VAL A 104 -6.29 10.42 -40.60
CA VAL A 104 -6.21 10.66 -42.04
C VAL A 104 -7.64 10.89 -42.51
N ARG A 105 -7.81 11.98 -43.27
CA ARG A 105 -9.08 12.54 -43.74
C ARG A 105 -9.97 11.55 -44.49
#